data_AF-A0AAT9HRH7-F1
#
_entry.id   AF-A0AAT9HRH7-F1
#
_cell.length_a   1.000
_cell.length_b   1.000
_cell.length_c   1.000
_cell.angle_alpha   90.00
_cell.angle_beta   90.00
_cell.angle_gamma   90.00
#
_symmetry.space_group_name_H-M   'P 1'
#
loop_
_entity.id
_entity.type
_entity.pdbx_description
1 polymer ?
#
loop_
_entity_poly.entity_id
_entity_poly.type
_entity_poly.pdbx_seq_one_letter_code
_entity_poly.pdbx_strand_id
1 'polypeptide(L)' 'MARPLIELSSTTAVKAAVVGGAGPAVLSELAVGEELALRRLVRIPVDGVALARDLRAVWPTGHRPAGPARDLLSLTRG' A
#
# COMPACT_ATOMS: atom_id res chain seq x y z
N MET A 1 -19.53 -3.20 12.83
CA MET A 1 -18.55 -2.96 11.74
C MET A 1 -19.32 -2.69 10.47
N ALA A 2 -18.86 -1.74 9.64
CA ALA A 2 -19.46 -1.50 8.33
C ALA A 2 -19.00 -2.59 7.33
N ARG A 3 -19.89 -3.02 6.43
CA ARG A 3 -19.53 -3.93 5.34
C ARG A 3 -18.87 -3.14 4.21
N PRO A 4 -17.84 -3.69 3.54
CA PRO A 4 -17.28 -3.07 2.35
C PRO A 4 -18.36 -2.82 1.29
N LEU A 5 -18.32 -1.65 0.63
CA LEU A 5 -19.20 -1.38 -0.50
C LEU A 5 -18.80 -2.22 -1.72
N ILE A 6 -17.49 -2.40 -1.93
CA ILE A 6 -16.89 -3.11 -3.06
C ILE A 6 -15.62 -3.81 -2.55
N GLU A 7 -15.37 -5.03 -3.04
CA GLU A 7 -14.12 -5.77 -2.81
C GLU A 7 -13.42 -6.04 -4.15
N LEU A 8 -12.12 -5.75 -4.22
CA LEU A 8 -11.32 -5.85 -5.44
C LEU A 8 -9.97 -6.51 -5.13
N SER A 9 -9.47 -7.33 -6.05
CA SER A 9 -8.28 -8.17 -5.85
C SER A 9 -6.95 -7.47 -6.10
N SER A 10 -6.95 -6.19 -6.51
CA SER A 10 -5.72 -5.45 -6.76
C SER A 10 -5.82 -3.98 -6.37
N THR A 11 -4.69 -3.39 -5.99
CA THR A 11 -4.59 -1.96 -5.69
C THR A 11 -4.89 -1.10 -6.91
N THR A 12 -4.47 -1.52 -8.11
CA THR A 12 -4.79 -0.82 -9.36
C THR A 12 -6.29 -0.73 -9.60
N ALA A 13 -7.03 -1.82 -9.37
CA ALA A 13 -8.49 -1.82 -9.51
C ALA A 13 -9.15 -0.89 -8.47
N VAL A 14 -8.69 -0.91 -7.22
CA VAL A 14 -9.19 0.02 -6.18
C VAL A 14 -8.96 1.47 -6.60
N LYS A 15 -7.75 1.82 -7.07
CA LYS A 15 -7.44 3.19 -7.55
C LYS A 15 -8.38 3.62 -8.68
N ALA A 16 -8.56 2.77 -9.68
CA ALA A 16 -9.45 3.06 -10.81
C ALA A 16 -10.90 3.26 -10.36
N ALA A 17 -11.38 2.46 -9.41
CA ALA A 17 -12.73 2.59 -8.85
C ALA A 17 -12.92 3.93 -8.11
N VAL A 18 -11.94 4.35 -7.30
CA VAL A 18 -12.00 5.65 -6.58
C VAL A 18 -11.98 6.81 -7.58
N VAL A 19 -11.09 6.78 -8.57
CA VAL A 19 -11.04 7.78 -9.65
C VAL A 19 -12.35 7.83 -10.42
N GLY A 20 -13.00 6.68 -10.62
CA GLY A 20 -14.32 6.56 -11.24
C GLY A 20 -15.51 6.92 -10.35
N GLY A 21 -15.28 7.35 -9.11
CA GLY A 21 -16.34 7.83 -8.21
C GLY A 21 -17.03 6.75 -7.36
N ALA A 22 -16.46 5.54 -7.25
CA ALA A 22 -17.05 4.46 -6.45
C ALA A 22 -17.05 4.72 -4.92
N GLY A 23 -16.38 5.78 -4.47
CA GLY A 23 -16.25 6.14 -3.06
C GLY A 23 -14.78 6.18 -2.59
N PRO A 24 -14.51 6.52 -1.32
CA PRO A 24 -13.16 6.57 -0.77
C PRO A 24 -12.57 5.17 -0.56
N ALA A 25 -11.24 5.08 -0.58
CA ALA A 25 -10.52 3.86 -0.24
C ALA A 25 -9.32 4.15 0.68
N VAL A 26 -8.90 3.13 1.43
CA VAL A 26 -7.68 3.16 2.24
C VAL A 26 -6.58 2.43 1.48
N LEU A 27 -5.54 3.16 1.09
CA LEU A 27 -4.40 2.64 0.33
C LEU A 27 -3.09 3.16 0.91
N SER A 28 -2.01 2.41 0.66
CA SER A 28 -0.65 2.86 0.93
C SER A 28 -0.35 4.13 0.15
N GLU A 29 0.21 5.16 0.79
CA GLU A 29 0.67 6.39 0.11
C GLU A 29 1.62 6.08 -1.05
N LEU A 30 2.55 5.13 -0.83
CA LEU A 30 3.47 4.64 -1.87
C LEU A 30 2.77 4.13 -3.15
N ALA A 31 1.51 3.69 -3.07
CA ALA A 31 0.77 3.14 -4.21
C ALA A 31 -0.03 4.22 -4.99
N VAL A 32 -0.22 5.40 -4.41
CA VAL A 32 -1.08 6.48 -4.96
C VAL A 32 -0.34 7.80 -5.19
N GLY A 33 1.00 7.80 -5.08
CA GLY A 33 1.81 9.01 -5.17
C GLY A 33 1.59 9.80 -6.47
N GLU A 34 1.49 9.11 -7.61
CA GLU A 34 1.25 9.76 -8.91
C GLU A 34 -0.13 10.42 -8.98
N GLU A 35 -1.19 9.75 -8.51
CA GLU A 35 -2.53 10.30 -8.51
C GLU A 35 -2.67 11.50 -7.58
N LEU A 36 -1.97 11.49 -6.44
CA LEU A 36 -1.93 12.64 -5.54
C LEU A 36 -1.17 13.81 -6.16
N ALA A 37 -0.03 13.55 -6.80
CA ALA A 37 0.77 14.58 -7.48
C ALA A 37 -0.02 15.23 -8.63
N LEU A 38 -0.76 14.43 -9.39
CA LEU A 38 -1.61 14.90 -10.49
C LEU A 38 -3.01 15.36 -10.05
N ARG A 39 -3.31 15.33 -8.74
CA ARG A 39 -4.63 15.68 -8.16
C ARG A 39 -5.80 14.89 -8.75
N ARG A 40 -5.55 13.68 -9.26
CA ARG A 40 -6.60 12.72 -9.65
C ARG A 40 -7.25 12.09 -8.42
N LEU A 41 -6.51 12.03 -7.31
CA LEU A 41 -7.00 11.67 -5.99
C LEU A 41 -6.61 12.76 -5.00
N VAL A 42 -7.35 12.82 -3.90
CA VAL A 42 -7.05 13.70 -2.76
C VAL A 42 -6.94 12.87 -1.49
N ARG A 43 -6.04 13.26 -0.59
CA ARG A 43 -5.96 12.67 0.74
C ARG A 43 -7.11 13.22 1.61
N ILE A 44 -7.85 12.32 2.24
CA ILE A 44 -8.85 12.67 3.26
C ILE A 44 -8.19 12.52 4.63
N PRO A 45 -8.03 13.61 5.42
CA PRO A 45 -7.54 13.50 6.79
C PRO A 45 -8.57 12.78 7.66
N VAL A 46 -8.09 11.85 8.51
CA VAL A 46 -8.93 11.10 9.45
C VAL A 46 -8.31 11.20 10.83
N ASP A 47 -9.02 11.84 11.75
CA ASP A 47 -8.53 12.06 13.10
C ASP A 47 -8.48 10.78 13.92
N GLY A 48 -7.45 10.65 14.77
CA GLY A 48 -7.28 9.50 15.66
C GLY A 48 -6.89 8.19 14.97
N VAL A 49 -6.58 8.21 13.67
CA VAL A 49 -6.23 7.03 12.89
C VAL A 49 -4.77 7.09 12.45
N ALA A 50 -3.93 6.22 13.02
CA ALA A 50 -2.57 5.99 12.59
C ALA A 50 -2.46 4.60 11.92
N LEU A 51 -2.28 4.59 10.60
CA LEU A 51 -2.11 3.36 9.82
C LEU A 51 -0.63 3.16 9.48
N ALA A 52 0.11 2.55 10.40
CA ALA A 52 1.46 2.07 10.15
C ALA A 52 1.45 0.57 9.85
N ARG A 53 2.41 0.11 9.05
CA ARG A 53 2.65 -1.32 8.83
C ARG A 53 4.13 -1.58 8.78
N ASP A 54 4.55 -2.67 9.40
CA ASP A 54 5.90 -3.17 9.25
C ASP A 54 6.00 -3.96 7.95
N LEU A 55 6.96 -3.60 7.10
CA LEU A 55 7.32 -4.43 5.96
C LEU A 55 8.31 -5.49 6.45
N ARG A 56 7.97 -6.77 6.26
CA ARG A 56 8.79 -7.89 6.68
C ARG A 56 9.34 -8.63 5.47
N ALA A 57 10.66 -8.76 5.41
CA ALA A 57 11.30 -9.70 4.50
C ALA A 57 11.08 -11.13 5.00
N VAL A 58 10.58 -12.01 4.13
CA VAL A 58 10.28 -13.41 4.45
C VAL A 58 11.01 -14.32 3.47
N TRP A 59 11.50 -15.45 3.97
CA TRP A 59 12.18 -16.49 3.18
C TRP A 59 11.90 -17.87 3.79
N PRO A 60 12.03 -18.96 3.01
CA PRO A 60 11.87 -20.31 3.53
C PRO A 60 12.85 -20.60 4.68
N THR A 61 12.41 -21.39 5.65
CA THR A 61 13.29 -21.84 6.74
C THR A 61 14.56 -22.50 6.17
N GLY A 62 15.71 -22.16 6.76
CA GLY A 62 17.02 -22.62 6.29
C GLY A 62 17.59 -21.90 5.07
N HIS A 63 16.82 -21.04 4.40
CA HIS A 63 17.24 -20.35 3.16
C HIS A 63 17.48 -18.87 3.40
N ARG A 64 18.48 -18.55 4.24
CA ARG A 64 18.81 -17.14 4.50
C ARG A 64 19.29 -16.48 3.20
N PRO A 65 18.77 -15.29 2.84
CA PRO A 65 19.22 -14.56 1.66
C PRO A 65 20.73 -14.33 1.66
N ALA A 66 21.36 -14.56 0.53
CA ALA A 66 22.79 -14.34 0.27
C ALA A 66 22.98 -13.59 -1.05
N GLY A 67 24.17 -13.04 -1.26
CA GLY A 67 24.50 -12.26 -2.47
C GLY A 67 23.53 -11.10 -2.70
N PRO A 68 23.08 -10.86 -3.95
CA PRO A 68 22.24 -9.71 -4.30
C PRO A 68 20.96 -9.57 -3.47
N ALA A 69 20.36 -10.69 -3.04
CA ALA A 69 19.17 -10.65 -2.19
C ALA A 69 19.49 -10.12 -0.79
N ARG A 70 20.64 -10.49 -0.22
CA ARG A 70 21.12 -9.91 1.05
C ARG A 70 21.48 -8.44 0.88
N ASP A 71 22.10 -8.09 -0.23
CA ASP A 71 22.50 -6.70 -0.52
C ASP A 71 21.26 -5.82 -0.61
N LEU A 72 20.21 -6.25 -1.32
CA LEU A 72 18.92 -5.55 -1.35
C LEU A 72 18.34 -5.35 0.05
N LEU A 73 18.34 -6.39 0.89
CA LEU A 73 17.83 -6.27 2.26
C LEU A 73 18.64 -5.29 3.10
N SER A 74 19.96 -5.17 2.86
CA SER A 74 20.81 -4.19 3.53
C SER A 74 20.47 -2.73 3.19
N LEU A 75 19.78 -2.50 2.07
CA LEU A 75 19.32 -1.17 1.64
C LEU A 75 17.97 -0.77 2.25
N THR A 76 17.25 -1.72 2.87
CA THR A 76 15.97 -1.42 3.52
C THR A 76 16.20 -0.86 4.93
N ARG A 77 15.50 0.21 5.29
CA ARG A 77 15.45 0.70 6.68
C ARG A 77 14.50 -0.20 7.47
N GLY A 78 15.00 -0.78 8.56
CA GLY A 78 14.18 -1.44 9.58
C GLY A 78 13.52 -0.43 10.49
#